data_AF-A0A1Y4FAH5-F1
#
_entry.id   AF-A0A1Y4FAH5-F1
#
_cell.length_a   1.000
_cell.length_b   1.000
_cell.length_c   1.000
_cell.angle_alpha   90.00
_cell.angle_beta   90.00
_cell.angle_gamma   90.00
#
_symmetry.space_group_name_H-M   'P 1'
#
loop_
_entity.id
_entity.type
_entity.pdbx_description
1 polymer ?
#
loop_
_entity_poly.entity_id
_entity_poly.type
_entity_poly.pdbx_seq_one_letter_code
_entity_poly.pdbx_strand_id
1 'polypeptide(L)'
;MRDFKRLLDTEEYGFLKEHPRLGKRIILLGVGGSYAYGTDNENSDIDFRGITLNLPSDLLGLTQFEQFEDRDTDTVIYSFNKMVRLLLDCNPNTCEILGLEKEGYLILTELGQELLDNRSLFLSKRAARSFSGYAQGQIRRLQNAIARDSMPQARKEQHILHAVQNSLEDFRSHYESFDKGSIRLYIDKAENPGFETEIFVDASYRHLPLRDYENMWGVMRSVVKSYDKIGKRGQKDDNHLNKHAMHTIRLFMMAIDILEKGEICTRRTREQELLLKIRNGGFRREDGGFAPEFYDILADYEQRLEKASKESILPEEPDMEKVEAFVEKINRKALEV
;
A
#
# COMPACT_ATOMS: atom_id res chain seq x y z
N MET A 1 -1.61 -23.36 17.80
CA MET A 1 -2.02 -22.48 16.68
C MET A 1 -3.37 -21.89 17.04
N ARG A 2 -3.56 -20.56 16.98
CA ARG A 2 -4.88 -19.94 17.26
C ARG A 2 -5.89 -20.52 16.26
N ASP A 3 -7.02 -21.01 16.76
CA ASP A 3 -8.09 -21.55 15.93
C ASP A 3 -8.98 -20.39 15.46
N PHE A 4 -8.54 -19.70 14.40
CA PHE A 4 -9.25 -18.55 13.83
C PHE A 4 -10.65 -18.89 13.34
N LYS A 5 -10.94 -20.17 13.03
CA LYS A 5 -12.27 -20.59 12.57
C LYS A 5 -13.34 -20.39 13.64
N ARG A 6 -12.99 -20.51 14.92
CA ARG A 6 -13.94 -20.26 16.03
C ARG A 6 -14.40 -18.81 16.09
N LEU A 7 -13.59 -17.87 15.61
CA LEU A 7 -13.97 -16.46 15.58
C LEU A 7 -15.18 -16.22 14.67
N LEU A 8 -15.34 -17.02 13.60
CA LEU A 8 -16.47 -16.90 12.67
C LEU A 8 -17.84 -17.18 13.30
N ASP A 9 -17.85 -17.79 14.49
CA ASP A 9 -19.07 -18.12 15.25
C ASP A 9 -19.36 -17.14 16.38
N THR A 10 -18.51 -16.14 16.58
CA THR A 10 -18.70 -15.08 17.59
C THR A 10 -19.62 -13.98 17.09
N GLU A 11 -20.16 -13.18 18.01
CA GLU A 11 -21.09 -12.09 17.70
C GLU A 11 -20.39 -11.00 16.86
N GLU A 12 -19.11 -10.74 17.15
CA GLU A 12 -18.28 -9.74 16.46
C GLU A 12 -18.15 -10.04 14.95
N TYR A 13 -18.21 -11.33 14.55
CA TYR A 13 -18.15 -11.75 13.15
C TYR A 13 -19.51 -12.18 12.58
N GLY A 14 -20.62 -11.89 13.27
CA GLY A 14 -21.98 -12.24 12.84
C GLY A 14 -22.32 -11.70 11.44
N PHE A 15 -21.74 -10.55 11.06
CA PHE A 15 -21.88 -9.96 9.73
C PHE A 15 -21.48 -10.91 8.59
N LEU A 16 -20.56 -11.85 8.81
CA LEU A 16 -20.16 -12.83 7.80
C LEU A 16 -21.33 -13.72 7.37
N LYS A 17 -22.30 -13.94 8.25
CA LYS A 17 -23.49 -14.78 8.02
C LYS A 17 -24.72 -13.94 7.67
N GLU A 18 -24.88 -12.79 8.31
CA GLU A 18 -26.11 -11.99 8.26
C GLU A 18 -26.12 -10.94 7.15
N HIS A 19 -24.94 -10.44 6.74
CA HIS A 19 -24.90 -9.35 5.76
C HIS A 19 -25.42 -9.83 4.39
N PRO A 20 -26.36 -9.11 3.73
CA PRO A 20 -27.04 -9.57 2.51
C PRO A 20 -26.13 -9.87 1.31
N ARG A 21 -24.91 -9.33 1.31
CA ARG A 21 -23.89 -9.50 0.24
C ARG A 21 -22.81 -10.54 0.59
N LEU A 22 -22.87 -11.11 1.78
CA LEU A 22 -21.89 -12.07 2.30
C LEU A 22 -22.56 -13.45 2.45
N GLY A 23 -22.38 -14.12 3.58
CA GLY A 23 -22.94 -15.44 3.84
C GLY A 23 -22.42 -16.48 2.85
N LYS A 24 -23.34 -17.22 2.23
CA LYS A 24 -23.04 -18.29 1.26
C LYS A 24 -22.34 -17.79 -0.01
N ARG A 25 -22.32 -16.48 -0.26
CA ARG A 25 -21.63 -15.87 -1.41
C ARG A 25 -20.13 -15.67 -1.19
N ILE A 26 -19.63 -15.75 0.06
CA ILE A 26 -18.19 -15.72 0.33
C ILE A 26 -17.58 -17.01 -0.25
N ILE A 27 -16.72 -16.87 -1.26
CA ILE A 27 -16.04 -18.00 -1.88
C ILE A 27 -14.67 -18.27 -1.26
N LEU A 28 -14.07 -17.24 -0.67
CA LEU A 28 -12.76 -17.30 -0.06
C LEU A 28 -12.69 -16.29 1.09
N LEU A 29 -12.26 -16.74 2.27
CA LEU A 29 -11.91 -15.90 3.42
C LEU A 29 -10.64 -16.46 4.02
N GLY A 30 -9.64 -15.60 4.23
CA GLY A 30 -8.37 -15.98 4.79
C GLY A 30 -7.86 -14.98 5.82
N VAL A 31 -6.92 -15.46 6.64
CA VAL A 31 -6.17 -14.60 7.55
C VAL A 31 -5.31 -13.64 6.72
N GLY A 32 -5.29 -12.37 7.10
CA GLY A 32 -4.44 -11.32 6.54
C GLY A 32 -3.35 -10.89 7.51
N GLY A 33 -2.62 -9.86 7.12
CA GLY A 33 -1.73 -9.15 8.06
C GLY A 33 -0.61 -10.02 8.63
N SER A 34 -0.16 -9.68 9.83
CA SER A 34 1.05 -10.30 10.41
C SER A 34 0.93 -11.81 10.61
N TYR A 35 -0.28 -12.32 10.87
CA TYR A 35 -0.54 -13.75 10.99
C TYR A 35 -0.38 -14.48 9.64
N ALA A 36 -0.87 -13.89 8.54
CA ALA A 36 -0.67 -14.44 7.20
C ALA A 36 0.82 -14.49 6.82
N TYR A 37 1.60 -13.50 7.27
CA TYR A 37 3.02 -13.39 6.92
C TYR A 37 3.91 -14.23 7.84
N GLY A 38 3.39 -14.73 8.97
CA GLY A 38 4.18 -15.40 10.02
C GLY A 38 5.08 -14.45 10.81
N THR A 39 4.64 -13.20 10.97
CA THR A 39 5.36 -12.10 11.64
C THR A 39 4.55 -11.49 12.79
N ASP A 40 3.55 -12.24 13.27
CA ASP A 40 2.72 -11.86 14.39
C ASP A 40 3.48 -11.85 15.72
N ASN A 41 2.98 -11.05 16.66
CA ASN A 41 3.42 -11.04 18.04
C ASN A 41 2.22 -10.91 18.99
N GLU A 42 2.47 -10.81 20.29
CA GLU A 42 1.40 -10.76 21.31
C GLU A 42 0.43 -9.58 21.14
N ASN A 43 0.88 -8.52 20.48
CA ASN A 43 0.12 -7.29 20.21
C ASN A 43 -0.45 -7.24 18.78
N SER A 44 -0.35 -8.33 18.01
CA SER A 44 -0.86 -8.38 16.65
C SER A 44 -2.38 -8.40 16.60
N ASP A 45 -2.91 -7.53 15.76
CA ASP A 45 -4.27 -7.52 15.27
C ASP A 45 -4.58 -8.76 14.42
N ILE A 46 -5.85 -9.17 14.41
CA ILE A 46 -6.35 -10.24 13.56
C ILE A 46 -7.07 -9.59 12.37
N ASP A 47 -6.41 -9.59 11.22
CA ASP A 47 -7.01 -9.16 9.97
C ASP A 47 -7.67 -10.33 9.25
N PHE A 48 -8.86 -10.14 8.69
CA PHE A 48 -9.39 -11.04 7.66
C PHE A 48 -9.51 -10.33 6.32
N ARG A 49 -9.22 -11.06 5.25
CA ARG A 49 -9.41 -10.64 3.87
C ARG A 49 -10.24 -11.69 3.16
N GLY A 50 -11.13 -11.28 2.26
CA GLY A 50 -12.01 -12.23 1.58
C GLY A 50 -12.52 -11.77 0.22
N ILE A 51 -13.21 -12.68 -0.44
CA ILE A 51 -13.83 -12.51 -1.75
C ILE A 51 -15.25 -13.05 -1.68
N THR A 52 -16.22 -12.22 -2.06
CA THR A 52 -17.64 -12.59 -2.21
C THR A 52 -18.10 -12.45 -3.65
N LEU A 53 -19.02 -13.29 -4.08
CA LEU A 53 -19.63 -13.19 -5.40
C LEU A 53 -20.49 -11.94 -5.50
N ASN A 54 -20.48 -11.32 -6.69
CA ASN A 54 -21.38 -10.24 -7.03
C ASN A 54 -22.85 -10.73 -7.01
N LEU A 55 -23.79 -9.81 -6.74
CA LEU A 55 -25.22 -10.12 -6.87
C LEU A 55 -25.63 -10.10 -8.34
N PRO A 56 -26.74 -10.79 -8.73
CA PRO A 56 -27.32 -10.65 -10.06
C PRO A 56 -27.58 -9.20 -10.46
N SER A 57 -28.01 -8.36 -9.52
CA SER A 57 -28.23 -6.93 -9.76
C SER A 57 -26.93 -6.13 -9.99
N ASP A 58 -25.78 -6.62 -9.51
CA ASP A 58 -24.47 -6.01 -9.77
C ASP A 58 -23.92 -6.43 -11.15
N LEU A 59 -24.37 -7.57 -11.68
CA LEU A 59 -23.92 -8.13 -12.95
C LEU A 59 -24.83 -7.75 -14.12
N LEU A 60 -26.15 -7.77 -13.90
CA LEU A 60 -27.18 -7.60 -14.92
C LEU A 60 -28.03 -6.34 -14.69
N GLY A 61 -28.03 -5.83 -13.46
CA GLY A 61 -28.84 -4.69 -13.04
C GLY A 61 -28.03 -3.39 -12.92
N LEU A 62 -28.54 -2.47 -12.10
CA LEU A 62 -27.98 -1.12 -11.93
C LEU A 62 -27.23 -0.95 -10.59
N THR A 63 -27.10 -2.00 -9.77
CA THR A 63 -26.37 -1.88 -8.51
C THR A 63 -24.88 -2.04 -8.73
N GLN A 64 -24.08 -1.50 -7.81
CA GLN A 64 -22.64 -1.69 -7.80
C GLN A 64 -22.19 -2.04 -6.40
N PHE A 65 -21.23 -2.95 -6.30
CA PHE A 65 -20.64 -3.35 -5.04
C PHE A 65 -19.16 -3.64 -5.23
N GLU A 66 -18.36 -2.92 -4.44
CA GLU A 66 -16.91 -2.96 -4.51
C GLU A 66 -16.35 -3.82 -3.38
N GLN A 67 -16.73 -3.53 -2.13
CA GLN A 67 -16.29 -4.29 -0.97
C GLN A 67 -17.16 -4.03 0.25
N PHE A 68 -17.10 -4.94 1.20
CA PHE A 68 -17.53 -4.77 2.57
C PHE A 68 -16.29 -4.55 3.45
N GLU A 69 -16.38 -3.60 4.39
CA GLU A 69 -15.33 -3.34 5.39
C GLU A 69 -15.97 -3.33 6.77
N ASP A 70 -15.45 -4.16 7.66
CA ASP A 70 -15.67 -4.03 9.10
C ASP A 70 -14.39 -3.50 9.77
N ARG A 71 -14.54 -2.39 10.49
CA ARG A 71 -13.40 -1.70 11.12
C ARG A 71 -13.04 -2.26 12.48
N ASP A 72 -13.99 -2.89 13.17
CA ASP A 72 -13.79 -3.38 14.52
C ASP A 72 -13.00 -4.71 14.49
N THR A 73 -13.24 -5.53 13.47
CA THR A 73 -12.53 -6.81 13.25
C THR A 73 -11.46 -6.74 12.17
N ASP A 74 -11.12 -5.55 11.65
CA ASP A 74 -10.25 -5.31 10.48
C ASP A 74 -10.49 -6.36 9.37
N THR A 75 -11.75 -6.48 8.94
CA THR A 75 -12.17 -7.44 7.92
C THR A 75 -12.55 -6.73 6.63
N VAL A 76 -11.92 -7.11 5.52
CA VAL A 76 -12.23 -6.56 4.19
C VAL A 76 -12.59 -7.70 3.23
N ILE A 77 -13.80 -7.65 2.67
CA ILE A 77 -14.29 -8.65 1.73
C ILE A 77 -14.63 -7.96 0.42
N TYR A 78 -13.85 -8.24 -0.62
CA TYR A 78 -14.00 -7.64 -1.94
C TYR A 78 -15.08 -8.37 -2.74
N SER A 79 -15.79 -7.65 -3.61
CA SER A 79 -16.56 -8.31 -4.66
C SER A 79 -15.63 -9.02 -5.65
N PHE A 80 -16.07 -10.14 -6.22
CA PHE A 80 -15.28 -10.93 -7.16
C PHE A 80 -14.79 -10.07 -8.34
N ASN A 81 -15.66 -9.28 -8.97
CA ASN A 81 -15.28 -8.42 -10.09
C ASN A 81 -14.30 -7.31 -9.70
N LYS A 82 -14.34 -6.81 -8.45
CA LYS A 82 -13.31 -5.89 -7.96
C LYS A 82 -11.99 -6.62 -7.73
N MET A 83 -12.04 -7.79 -7.10
CA MET A 83 -10.84 -8.60 -6.85
C MET A 83 -10.12 -8.92 -8.16
N VAL A 84 -10.83 -9.35 -9.20
CA VAL A 84 -10.25 -9.61 -10.53
C VAL A 84 -9.50 -8.39 -11.07
N ARG A 85 -10.09 -7.19 -11.01
CA ARG A 85 -9.43 -5.94 -11.43
C ARG A 85 -8.13 -5.69 -10.64
N LEU A 86 -8.18 -5.84 -9.32
CA LEU A 86 -7.01 -5.66 -8.45
C LEU A 86 -5.91 -6.70 -8.71
N LEU A 87 -6.28 -7.94 -9.03
CA LEU A 87 -5.34 -9.01 -9.37
C LEU A 87 -4.67 -8.76 -10.73
N LEU A 88 -5.41 -8.29 -11.75
CA LEU A 88 -4.87 -7.92 -13.06
C LEU A 88 -3.88 -6.74 -12.98
N ASP A 89 -4.06 -5.86 -11.98
CA ASP A 89 -3.11 -4.78 -11.64
C ASP A 89 -1.96 -5.26 -10.75
N CYS A 90 -1.89 -6.57 -10.45
CA CYS A 90 -0.92 -7.17 -9.54
C CYS A 90 -0.84 -6.41 -8.21
N ASN A 91 -1.99 -6.00 -7.66
CA ASN A 91 -2.05 -5.19 -6.45
C ASN A 91 -1.46 -5.95 -5.23
N PRO A 92 -0.39 -5.46 -4.59
CA PRO A 92 0.32 -6.23 -3.58
C PRO A 92 -0.52 -6.59 -2.34
N ASN A 93 -1.49 -5.74 -1.99
CA ASN A 93 -2.33 -5.93 -0.81
C ASN A 93 -3.46 -6.94 -1.01
N THR A 94 -3.77 -7.29 -2.26
CA THR A 94 -4.82 -8.28 -2.57
C THR A 94 -4.26 -9.58 -3.09
N CYS A 95 -3.15 -9.56 -3.84
CA CYS A 95 -2.53 -10.79 -4.35
C CYS A 95 -2.15 -11.76 -3.21
N GLU A 96 -1.76 -11.25 -2.04
CA GLU A 96 -1.36 -12.06 -0.89
C GLU A 96 -2.44 -13.06 -0.41
N ILE A 97 -3.72 -12.79 -0.66
CA ILE A 97 -4.78 -13.73 -0.27
C ILE A 97 -4.74 -15.03 -1.10
N LEU A 98 -4.12 -14.99 -2.30
CA LEU A 98 -3.97 -16.16 -3.18
C LEU A 98 -2.74 -17.01 -2.84
N GLY A 99 -1.88 -16.53 -1.93
CA GLY A 99 -0.61 -17.15 -1.55
C GLY A 99 -0.57 -17.64 -0.11
N LEU A 100 -1.72 -17.77 0.57
CA LEU A 100 -1.78 -18.28 1.93
C LEU A 100 -1.48 -19.78 1.99
N GLU A 101 -0.95 -20.21 3.13
CA GLU A 101 -0.91 -21.64 3.50
C GLU A 101 -2.35 -22.17 3.63
N LYS A 102 -2.54 -23.49 3.45
CA LYS A 102 -3.88 -24.11 3.43
C LYS A 102 -4.68 -23.82 4.69
N GLU A 103 -4.00 -23.81 5.84
CA GLU A 103 -4.57 -23.54 7.16
C GLU A 103 -4.95 -22.08 7.35
N GLY A 104 -4.41 -21.17 6.53
CA GLY A 104 -4.74 -19.75 6.52
C GLY A 104 -6.09 -19.42 5.90
N TYR A 105 -6.69 -20.36 5.14
CA TYR A 105 -8.04 -20.19 4.59
C TYR A 105 -9.10 -20.67 5.60
N LEU A 106 -9.95 -19.74 6.01
CA LEU A 106 -11.04 -19.98 6.97
C LEU A 106 -12.31 -20.43 6.24
N ILE A 107 -12.58 -19.83 5.08
CA ILE A 107 -13.61 -20.25 4.12
C ILE A 107 -12.92 -20.46 2.78
N LEU A 108 -13.11 -21.62 2.17
CA LEU A 108 -12.63 -21.91 0.83
C LEU A 108 -13.64 -22.85 0.16
N THR A 109 -14.50 -22.29 -0.68
CA THR A 109 -15.48 -23.07 -1.44
C THR A 109 -14.83 -23.65 -2.69
N GLU A 110 -15.54 -24.50 -3.44
CA GLU A 110 -15.06 -25.00 -4.73
C GLU A 110 -14.72 -23.87 -5.72
N LEU A 111 -15.46 -22.75 -5.67
CA LEU A 111 -15.17 -21.57 -6.50
C LEU A 111 -13.93 -20.81 -6.03
N GLY A 112 -13.73 -20.72 -4.71
CA GLY A 112 -12.51 -20.17 -4.15
C GLY A 112 -11.30 -21.00 -4.52
N GLN A 113 -11.41 -22.33 -4.47
CA GLN A 113 -10.36 -23.25 -4.93
C GLN A 113 -10.10 -23.09 -6.43
N GLU A 114 -11.16 -22.99 -7.24
CA GLU A 114 -11.04 -22.75 -8.69
C GLU A 114 -10.28 -21.44 -8.99
N LEU A 115 -10.51 -20.38 -8.21
CA LEU A 115 -9.75 -19.13 -8.29
C LEU A 115 -8.27 -19.33 -7.93
N LEU A 116 -7.98 -20.08 -6.86
CA LEU A 116 -6.59 -20.38 -6.48
C LEU A 116 -5.88 -21.20 -7.55
N ASP A 117 -6.55 -22.17 -8.16
CA ASP A 117 -5.97 -23.01 -9.21
C ASP A 117 -5.65 -22.20 -10.48
N ASN A 118 -6.38 -21.10 -10.71
CA ASN A 118 -6.21 -20.20 -11.84
C ASN A 118 -5.44 -18.90 -11.50
N ARG A 119 -4.78 -18.82 -10.33
CA ARG A 119 -4.12 -17.58 -9.87
C ARG A 119 -3.07 -17.02 -10.85
N SER A 120 -2.43 -17.90 -11.63
CA SER A 120 -1.43 -17.51 -12.63
C SER A 120 -2.02 -16.72 -13.80
N LEU A 121 -3.33 -16.83 -14.07
CA LEU A 121 -4.00 -16.06 -15.13
C LEU A 121 -3.89 -14.54 -14.93
N PHE A 122 -3.74 -14.10 -13.69
CA PHE A 122 -3.71 -12.67 -13.35
C PHE A 122 -2.29 -12.09 -13.28
N LEU A 123 -1.25 -12.93 -13.35
CA LEU A 123 0.13 -12.49 -13.20
C LEU A 123 0.70 -11.99 -14.53
N SER A 124 1.39 -10.85 -14.47
CA SER A 124 2.11 -10.26 -15.60
C SER A 124 3.29 -9.43 -15.09
N LYS A 125 4.13 -8.94 -16.00
CA LYS A 125 5.23 -8.02 -15.66
C LYS A 125 4.77 -6.70 -15.06
N ARG A 126 3.46 -6.39 -15.08
CA ARG A 126 2.87 -5.30 -14.28
C ARG A 126 3.22 -5.40 -12.79
N ALA A 127 3.48 -6.61 -12.27
CA ALA A 127 3.95 -6.83 -10.91
C ALA A 127 5.22 -6.00 -10.60
N ALA A 128 6.16 -5.88 -11.53
CA ALA A 128 7.37 -5.09 -11.31
C ALA A 128 7.04 -3.63 -10.98
N ARG A 129 6.18 -3.00 -11.78
CA ARG A 129 5.75 -1.61 -11.58
C ARG A 129 4.90 -1.45 -10.32
N SER A 130 3.94 -2.35 -10.11
CA SER A 130 2.98 -2.27 -9.00
C SER A 130 3.67 -2.40 -7.65
N PHE A 131 4.53 -3.42 -7.50
CA PHE A 131 5.28 -3.65 -6.27
C PHE A 131 6.37 -2.60 -6.05
N SER A 132 7.11 -2.19 -7.09
CA SER A 132 8.12 -1.13 -6.95
C SER A 132 7.50 0.18 -6.50
N GLY A 133 6.40 0.60 -7.13
CA GLY A 133 5.69 1.84 -6.77
C GLY A 133 5.15 1.80 -5.34
N TYR A 134 4.62 0.65 -4.91
CA TYR A 134 4.15 0.49 -3.53
C TYR A 134 5.31 0.51 -2.53
N ALA A 135 6.40 -0.23 -2.81
CA ALA A 135 7.58 -0.30 -1.95
C ALA A 135 8.24 1.08 -1.80
N GLN A 136 8.44 1.82 -2.89
CA GLN A 136 8.94 3.21 -2.86
C GLN A 136 8.03 4.12 -2.01
N GLY A 137 6.71 3.95 -2.12
CA GLY A 137 5.75 4.65 -1.27
C GLY A 137 5.92 4.32 0.22
N GLN A 138 6.23 3.07 0.58
CA GLN A 138 6.51 2.66 1.96
C GLN A 138 7.85 3.20 2.45
N ILE A 139 8.91 3.15 1.64
CA ILE A 139 10.23 3.72 1.95
C ILE A 139 10.11 5.21 2.24
N ARG A 140 9.41 5.96 1.37
CA ARG A 140 9.17 7.40 1.59
C ARG A 140 8.40 7.66 2.89
N ARG A 141 7.44 6.81 3.25
CA ARG A 141 6.72 6.91 4.53
C ARG A 141 7.64 6.62 5.72
N LEU A 142 8.52 5.63 5.60
CA LEU A 142 9.50 5.26 6.61
C LEU A 142 10.49 6.42 6.85
N GLN A 143 11.09 6.94 5.77
CA GLN A 143 12.01 8.09 5.81
C GLN A 143 11.33 9.32 6.43
N ASN A 144 10.10 9.64 6.00
CA ASN A 144 9.33 10.74 6.56
C ASN A 144 9.04 10.56 8.05
N ALA A 145 8.82 9.33 8.50
CA ALA A 145 8.55 9.06 9.92
C ALA A 145 9.82 9.17 10.77
N ILE A 146 10.96 8.65 10.29
CA ILE A 146 12.27 8.81 10.94
C ILE A 146 12.65 10.29 11.04
N ALA A 147 12.48 11.04 9.95
CA ALA A 147 12.72 12.49 9.93
C ALA A 147 11.76 13.26 10.86
N ARG A 148 10.60 12.69 11.23
CA ARG A 148 9.69 13.31 12.21
C ARG A 148 10.16 13.10 13.64
N ASP A 149 10.70 11.93 13.97
CA ASP A 149 11.13 11.56 15.33
C ASP A 149 12.47 12.21 15.73
N SER A 150 13.36 12.48 14.77
CA SER A 150 14.74 12.91 15.05
C SER A 150 15.04 14.37 14.73
N MET A 151 14.08 15.14 14.18
CA MET A 151 14.34 16.52 13.76
C MET A 151 13.74 17.59 14.68
N PRO A 152 14.59 18.52 15.20
CA PRO A 152 14.15 19.79 15.76
C PRO A 152 13.25 20.53 14.77
N GLN A 153 12.27 21.30 15.28
CA GLN A 153 11.32 22.06 14.45
C GLN A 153 12.01 22.86 13.35
N ALA A 154 13.09 23.57 13.68
CA ALA A 154 13.89 24.35 12.73
C ALA A 154 14.45 23.52 11.56
N ARG A 155 14.86 22.25 11.80
CA ARG A 155 15.32 21.36 10.71
C ARG A 155 14.15 20.84 9.87
N LYS A 156 12.96 20.68 10.46
CA LYS A 156 11.73 20.30 9.72
C LYS A 156 11.35 21.39 8.72
N GLU A 157 11.41 22.66 9.15
CA GLU A 157 11.21 23.80 8.26
C GLU A 157 12.26 23.81 7.13
N GLN A 158 13.54 23.59 7.44
CA GLN A 158 14.59 23.53 6.42
C GLN A 158 14.40 22.41 5.40
N HIS A 159 13.96 21.22 5.83
CA HIS A 159 13.73 20.09 4.93
C HIS A 159 12.49 20.30 4.05
N ILE A 160 11.44 20.92 4.59
CA ILE A 160 10.27 21.35 3.81
C ILE A 160 10.69 22.41 2.81
N LEU A 161 11.40 23.46 3.24
CA LEU A 161 11.93 24.48 2.34
C LEU A 161 12.80 23.87 1.24
N HIS A 162 13.64 22.87 1.54
CA HIS A 162 14.46 22.21 0.53
C HIS A 162 13.62 21.40 -0.48
N ALA A 163 12.61 20.66 -0.03
CA ALA A 163 11.68 19.96 -0.93
C ALA A 163 10.86 20.94 -1.80
N VAL A 164 10.50 22.09 -1.23
CA VAL A 164 9.83 23.20 -1.91
C VAL A 164 10.77 23.86 -2.91
N GLN A 165 12.01 24.14 -2.52
CA GLN A 165 13.05 24.73 -3.34
C GLN A 165 13.39 23.83 -4.52
N ASN A 166 13.46 22.51 -4.34
CA ASN A 166 13.66 21.57 -5.44
C ASN A 166 12.46 21.56 -6.41
N SER A 167 11.23 21.60 -5.87
CA SER A 167 10.01 21.73 -6.70
C SER A 167 9.93 23.10 -7.38
N LEU A 168 10.49 24.13 -6.74
CA LEU A 168 10.60 25.49 -7.25
C LEU A 168 11.81 25.67 -8.16
N GLU A 169 12.82 24.80 -8.14
CA GLU A 169 13.96 24.79 -9.07
C GLU A 169 13.52 24.21 -10.41
N ASP A 170 12.69 23.17 -10.41
CA ASP A 170 11.98 22.70 -11.61
C ASP A 170 11.02 23.79 -12.14
N PHE A 171 10.38 24.55 -11.26
CA PHE A 171 9.57 25.71 -11.65
C PHE A 171 10.45 26.85 -12.15
N ARG A 172 11.53 27.18 -11.47
CA ARG A 172 12.50 28.22 -11.84
C ARG A 172 13.12 27.90 -13.19
N SER A 173 13.55 26.67 -13.46
CA SER A 173 14.05 26.29 -14.78
C SER A 173 13.02 26.49 -15.92
N HIS A 174 11.72 26.44 -15.61
CA HIS A 174 10.63 26.74 -16.55
C HIS A 174 10.19 28.21 -16.57
N TYR A 175 10.50 29.00 -15.53
CA TYR A 175 9.93 30.34 -15.29
C TYR A 175 10.95 31.40 -14.81
N GLU A 176 12.27 31.14 -14.84
CA GLU A 176 13.34 31.97 -14.23
C GLU A 176 13.58 33.32 -14.90
N SER A 177 12.92 33.58 -16.01
CA SER A 177 12.89 34.94 -16.57
C SER A 177 11.53 35.20 -17.20
N PHE A 178 10.56 35.54 -16.36
CA PHE A 178 9.45 36.37 -16.83
C PHE A 178 9.76 37.82 -16.46
N ASP A 179 9.78 38.72 -17.45
CA ASP A 179 9.77 40.20 -17.29
C ASP A 179 8.55 40.73 -16.49
N LYS A 180 7.80 39.83 -15.86
CA LYS A 180 6.46 40.03 -15.31
C LYS A 180 6.39 39.80 -13.80
N GLY A 181 7.48 39.47 -13.10
CA GLY A 181 7.46 39.41 -11.63
C GLY A 181 8.60 38.66 -10.95
N SER A 182 8.50 38.52 -9.63
CA SER A 182 9.42 37.79 -8.76
C SER A 182 8.68 37.07 -7.62
N ILE A 183 9.26 35.99 -7.12
CA ILE A 183 8.83 35.29 -5.90
C ILE A 183 10.03 34.77 -5.13
N ARG A 184 9.96 34.90 -3.81
CA ARG A 184 10.94 34.43 -2.87
C ARG A 184 10.22 33.72 -1.72
N LEU A 185 10.58 32.46 -1.49
CA LEU A 185 10.21 31.72 -0.30
C LEU A 185 11.42 31.62 0.63
N TYR A 186 11.22 31.85 1.92
CA TYR A 186 12.27 31.79 2.93
C TYR A 186 11.70 31.44 4.30
N ILE A 187 12.55 30.95 5.20
CA ILE A 187 12.17 30.73 6.60
C ILE A 187 12.57 31.95 7.41
N ASP A 188 11.66 32.41 8.26
CA ASP A 188 11.93 33.45 9.26
C ASP A 188 11.27 33.07 10.60
N LYS A 189 11.49 33.88 11.64
CA LYS A 189 10.84 33.73 12.93
C LYS A 189 9.32 33.78 12.74
N ALA A 190 8.64 32.79 13.34
CA ALA A 190 7.19 32.68 13.24
C ALA A 190 6.49 33.92 13.80
N GLU A 191 5.41 34.34 13.15
CA GLU A 191 4.47 35.31 13.71
C GLU A 191 3.40 34.59 14.58
N ASN A 192 3.15 33.32 14.28
CA ASN A 192 2.25 32.48 15.07
C ASN A 192 2.92 32.03 16.39
N PRO A 193 2.30 32.29 17.57
CA PRO A 193 2.85 31.88 18.87
C PRO A 193 3.04 30.37 19.06
N GLY A 194 2.41 29.55 18.22
CA GLY A 194 2.53 28.08 18.24
C GLY A 194 3.76 27.51 17.51
N PHE A 195 4.57 28.35 16.87
CA PHE A 195 5.73 27.92 16.09
C PHE A 195 6.99 28.75 16.44
N GLU A 196 8.19 28.15 16.29
CA GLU A 196 9.45 28.90 16.42
C GLU A 196 9.85 29.63 15.13
N THR A 197 9.59 29.02 13.97
CA THR A 197 9.89 29.54 12.62
C THR A 197 8.79 29.16 11.64
N GLU A 198 8.55 30.00 10.63
CA GLU A 198 7.55 29.79 9.57
C GLU A 198 8.15 30.07 8.18
N ILE A 199 7.50 29.54 7.14
CA ILE A 199 7.85 29.84 5.75
C ILE A 199 7.06 31.08 5.30
N PHE A 200 7.80 32.11 4.90
CA PHE A 200 7.27 33.35 4.35
C PHE A 200 7.37 33.38 2.83
N VAL A 201 6.47 34.14 2.22
CA VAL A 201 6.42 34.38 0.77
C VAL A 201 6.43 35.87 0.48
N ASP A 202 7.46 36.33 -0.24
CA ASP A 202 7.48 37.65 -0.85
C ASP A 202 7.27 37.45 -2.35
N ALA A 203 6.18 37.98 -2.91
CA ALA A 203 5.88 37.82 -4.33
C ALA A 203 5.29 39.09 -4.96
N SER A 204 5.71 39.40 -6.18
CA SER A 204 5.25 40.56 -6.95
C SER A 204 5.11 40.19 -8.43
N TYR A 205 3.90 40.30 -8.98
CA TYR A 205 3.62 39.96 -10.38
C TYR A 205 2.79 41.03 -11.08
N ARG A 206 3.01 41.21 -12.39
CA ARG A 206 2.21 42.07 -13.29
C ARG A 206 1.96 41.37 -14.61
N HIS A 207 0.70 41.31 -15.03
CA HIS A 207 0.29 40.75 -16.33
C HIS A 207 0.65 39.27 -16.55
N LEU A 208 0.58 38.46 -15.48
CA LEU A 208 0.82 37.02 -15.47
C LEU A 208 -0.39 36.25 -16.05
N PRO A 209 -0.20 35.26 -16.94
CA PRO A 209 -1.29 34.42 -17.41
C PRO A 209 -1.95 33.63 -16.27
N LEU A 210 -3.28 33.51 -16.33
CA LEU A 210 -4.06 32.84 -15.27
C LEU A 210 -3.68 31.36 -15.09
N ARG A 211 -3.33 30.66 -16.18
CA ARG A 211 -2.92 29.24 -16.11
C ARG A 211 -1.61 29.07 -15.33
N ASP A 212 -0.67 29.99 -15.50
CA ASP A 212 0.61 29.95 -14.80
C ASP A 212 0.43 30.27 -13.31
N TYR A 213 -0.46 31.22 -12.99
CA TYR A 213 -0.86 31.49 -11.61
C TYR A 213 -1.51 30.27 -10.94
N GLU A 214 -2.41 29.57 -11.64
CA GLU A 214 -3.09 28.38 -11.14
C GLU A 214 -2.11 27.23 -10.88
N ASN A 215 -1.20 26.96 -11.83
CA ASN A 215 -0.14 25.95 -11.66
C ASN A 215 0.75 26.26 -10.45
N MET A 216 1.18 27.51 -10.31
CA MET A 216 2.02 27.97 -9.20
C MET A 216 1.30 27.81 -7.85
N TRP A 217 0.01 28.18 -7.80
CA TRP A 217 -0.82 27.96 -6.64
C TRP A 217 -0.99 26.46 -6.33
N GLY A 218 -1.10 25.61 -7.35
CA GLY A 218 -1.12 24.15 -7.20
C GLY A 218 0.12 23.61 -6.49
N VAL A 219 1.30 24.10 -6.86
CA VAL A 219 2.58 23.77 -6.19
C VAL A 219 2.56 24.26 -4.75
N MET A 220 2.29 25.54 -4.50
CA MET A 220 2.23 26.10 -3.14
C MET A 220 1.20 25.39 -2.25
N ARG A 221 0.05 25.01 -2.80
CA ARG A 221 -0.98 24.24 -2.10
C ARG A 221 -0.52 22.84 -1.74
N SER A 222 0.25 22.17 -2.60
CA SER A 222 0.84 20.87 -2.30
C SER A 222 1.82 20.95 -1.14
N VAL A 223 2.58 22.04 -1.08
CA VAL A 223 3.54 22.37 0.00
C VAL A 223 2.82 22.56 1.33
N VAL A 224 1.82 23.46 1.38
CA VAL A 224 1.04 23.72 2.60
C VAL A 224 0.26 22.47 3.03
N LYS A 225 -0.30 21.69 2.09
CA LYS A 225 -0.96 20.42 2.44
C LYS A 225 0.00 19.38 3.01
N SER A 226 1.27 19.40 2.61
CA SER A 226 2.29 18.53 3.18
C SER A 226 2.63 18.94 4.61
N TYR A 227 2.58 20.25 4.90
CA TYR A 227 2.70 20.85 6.23
C TYR A 227 1.56 20.44 7.17
N ASP A 228 0.30 20.63 6.77
CA ASP A 228 -0.90 20.34 7.59
C ASP A 228 -1.02 18.87 8.00
N LYS A 229 -0.49 17.95 7.19
CA LYS A 229 -0.52 16.51 7.46
C LYS A 229 0.50 16.06 8.52
N ILE A 230 1.42 16.93 8.93
CA ILE A 230 2.47 16.61 9.89
C ILE A 230 2.06 16.99 11.32
N GLY A 231 1.13 17.94 11.50
CA GLY A 231 0.72 18.43 12.82
C GLY A 231 -0.41 17.69 13.54
N LYS A 232 -1.09 16.71 12.93
CA LYS A 232 -2.31 16.08 13.51
C LYS A 232 -2.39 14.55 13.47
N ARG A 233 -1.27 13.84 13.42
CA ARG A 233 -1.25 12.39 13.70
C ARG A 233 -0.09 12.07 14.63
N GLY A 234 -0.42 11.44 15.76
CA GLY A 234 0.50 11.13 16.84
C GLY A 234 1.77 10.42 16.39
N GLN A 235 2.78 10.51 17.24
CA GLN A 235 4.06 9.82 17.14
C GLN A 235 3.82 8.33 16.81
N LYS A 236 4.44 7.82 15.75
CA LYS A 236 4.37 6.38 15.44
C LYS A 236 5.43 5.68 16.27
N ASP A 237 4.99 4.88 17.23
CA ASP A 237 5.88 4.04 18.04
C ASP A 237 6.79 3.16 17.16
N ASP A 238 7.97 2.82 17.66
CA ASP A 238 9.00 2.01 17.02
C ASP A 238 8.44 0.70 16.47
N ASN A 239 7.46 0.12 17.18
CA ASN A 239 6.74 -1.06 16.77
C ASN A 239 6.06 -0.90 15.39
N HIS A 240 5.46 0.27 15.12
CA HIS A 240 4.85 0.57 13.83
C HIS A 240 5.91 0.77 12.73
N LEU A 241 7.01 1.46 13.03
CA LEU A 241 8.10 1.66 12.08
C LEU A 241 8.73 0.33 11.66
N ASN A 242 8.95 -0.56 12.62
CA ASN A 242 9.46 -1.91 12.38
C ASN A 242 8.48 -2.77 11.56
N LYS A 243 7.17 -2.71 11.85
CA LYS A 243 6.12 -3.37 11.03
C LYS A 243 6.18 -2.86 9.58
N HIS A 244 6.32 -1.54 9.38
CA HIS A 244 6.42 -0.94 8.05
C HIS A 244 7.70 -1.33 7.30
N ALA A 245 8.86 -1.29 7.94
CA ALA A 245 10.14 -1.69 7.37
C ALA A 245 10.14 -3.16 6.94
N MET A 246 9.68 -4.06 7.83
CA MET A 246 9.56 -5.49 7.54
C MET A 246 8.63 -5.74 6.35
N HIS A 247 7.45 -5.13 6.34
CA HIS A 247 6.49 -5.31 5.26
C HIS A 247 7.05 -4.84 3.90
N THR A 248 7.84 -3.77 3.89
CA THR A 248 8.52 -3.28 2.67
C THR A 248 9.44 -4.35 2.08
N ILE A 249 10.31 -4.94 2.89
CA ILE A 249 11.20 -6.03 2.46
C ILE A 249 10.40 -7.26 2.01
N ARG A 250 9.34 -7.63 2.73
CA ARG A 250 8.44 -8.74 2.35
C ARG A 250 7.84 -8.54 0.95
N LEU A 251 7.48 -7.31 0.59
CA LEU A 251 6.91 -7.00 -0.71
C LEU A 251 7.93 -7.17 -1.84
N PHE A 252 9.18 -6.77 -1.64
CA PHE A 252 10.25 -7.07 -2.61
C PHE A 252 10.41 -8.59 -2.81
N MET A 253 10.47 -9.35 -1.71
CA MET A 253 10.57 -10.82 -1.78
C MET A 253 9.42 -11.45 -2.57
N MET A 254 8.19 -10.98 -2.32
CA MET A 254 6.99 -11.47 -3.02
C MET A 254 7.00 -11.08 -4.50
N ALA A 255 7.40 -9.86 -4.83
CA ALA A 255 7.53 -9.41 -6.22
C ALA A 255 8.55 -10.24 -7.00
N ILE A 256 9.70 -10.54 -6.39
CA ILE A 256 10.75 -11.37 -6.99
C ILE A 256 10.22 -12.76 -7.29
N ASP A 257 9.54 -13.43 -6.35
CA ASP A 257 8.97 -14.76 -6.60
C ASP A 257 7.90 -14.75 -7.70
N ILE A 258 7.07 -13.70 -7.75
CA ILE A 258 6.08 -13.54 -8.83
C ILE A 258 6.80 -13.42 -10.18
N LEU A 259 7.81 -12.55 -10.29
CA LEU A 259 8.48 -12.26 -11.55
C LEU A 259 9.38 -13.40 -12.03
N GLU A 260 10.08 -14.09 -11.12
CA GLU A 260 11.01 -15.17 -11.44
C GLU A 260 10.32 -16.52 -11.60
N LYS A 261 9.26 -16.80 -10.82
CA LYS A 261 8.65 -18.14 -10.70
C LYS A 261 7.17 -18.18 -11.05
N GLY A 262 6.49 -17.03 -11.13
CA GLY A 262 5.04 -16.98 -11.27
C GLY A 262 4.29 -17.47 -10.02
N GLU A 263 4.93 -17.40 -8.85
CA GLU A 263 4.40 -17.91 -7.60
C GLU A 263 4.06 -16.78 -6.62
N ILE A 264 2.90 -16.87 -5.97
CA ILE A 264 2.51 -15.96 -4.89
C ILE A 264 2.75 -16.67 -3.56
N CYS A 265 3.73 -16.18 -2.81
CA CYS A 265 4.12 -16.76 -1.51
C CYS A 265 3.97 -15.71 -0.39
N THR A 266 2.89 -15.83 0.39
CA THR A 266 2.52 -14.84 1.42
C THR A 266 3.29 -15.05 2.72
N ARG A 267 3.46 -16.30 3.15
CA ARG A 267 4.29 -16.64 4.30
C ARG A 267 5.72 -16.92 3.86
N ARG A 268 6.65 -16.10 4.32
CA ARG A 268 8.06 -16.15 3.92
C ARG A 268 8.89 -17.03 4.86
N THR A 269 8.59 -18.32 4.92
CA THR A 269 9.23 -19.25 5.88
C THR A 269 10.76 -19.29 5.73
N ARG A 270 11.29 -19.14 4.50
CA ARG A 270 12.74 -19.14 4.25
C ARG A 270 13.44 -17.88 4.75
N GLU A 271 12.79 -16.73 4.62
CA GLU A 271 13.32 -15.43 5.02
C GLU A 271 12.78 -14.96 6.39
N GLN A 272 12.12 -15.85 7.13
CA GLN A 272 11.37 -15.50 8.33
C GLN A 272 12.27 -14.92 9.42
N GLU A 273 13.49 -15.45 9.57
CA GLU A 273 14.48 -14.93 10.54
C GLU A 273 14.78 -13.45 10.29
N LEU A 274 15.03 -13.07 9.04
CA LEU A 274 15.29 -11.68 8.67
C LEU A 274 14.06 -10.79 8.92
N LEU A 275 12.89 -11.24 8.49
CA LEU A 275 11.65 -10.47 8.69
C LEU A 275 11.34 -10.26 10.17
N LEU A 276 11.52 -11.28 11.00
CA LEU A 276 11.34 -11.17 12.46
C LEU A 276 12.42 -10.27 13.09
N LYS A 277 13.67 -10.34 12.62
CA LYS A 277 14.73 -9.43 13.07
C LYS A 277 14.36 -7.97 12.80
N ILE A 278 13.85 -7.65 11.61
CA ILE A 278 13.36 -6.29 11.30
C ILE A 278 12.14 -5.95 12.15
N ARG A 279 11.15 -6.86 12.24
CA ARG A 279 9.90 -6.67 12.99
C ARG A 279 10.13 -6.35 14.48
N ASN A 280 11.15 -6.98 15.07
CA ASN A 280 11.52 -6.84 16.48
C ASN A 280 12.56 -5.72 16.72
N GLY A 281 12.88 -4.92 15.70
CA GLY A 281 13.77 -3.77 15.85
C GLY A 281 15.26 -4.10 15.89
N GLY A 282 15.68 -5.27 15.42
CA GLY A 282 17.09 -5.68 15.38
C GLY A 282 18.00 -4.83 14.48
N PHE A 283 17.44 -3.85 13.77
CA PHE A 283 18.16 -2.84 13.00
C PHE A 283 17.85 -1.40 13.48
N ARG A 284 17.10 -1.22 14.56
CA ARG A 284 16.81 0.10 15.12
C ARG A 284 18.03 0.64 15.84
N ARG A 285 18.25 1.94 15.72
CA ARG A 285 19.29 2.68 16.42
C ARG A 285 18.69 3.53 17.53
N GLU A 286 19.51 3.89 18.52
CA GLU A 286 19.11 4.75 19.64
C GLU A 286 18.64 6.15 19.20
N ASP A 287 19.07 6.61 18.01
CA ASP A 287 18.66 7.88 17.42
C ASP A 287 17.29 7.84 16.71
N GLY A 288 16.57 6.71 16.82
CA GLY A 288 15.28 6.52 16.15
C GLY A 288 15.40 6.23 14.65
N GLY A 289 16.62 6.01 14.14
CA GLY A 289 16.89 5.58 12.77
C GLY A 289 16.99 4.06 12.60
N PHE A 290 17.44 3.65 11.41
CA PHE A 290 17.84 2.28 11.12
C PHE A 290 19.36 2.21 10.91
N ALA A 291 19.94 1.06 11.22
CA ALA A 291 21.35 0.77 11.01
C ALA A 291 21.69 0.69 9.51
N PRO A 292 22.92 1.06 9.08
CA PRO A 292 23.34 0.99 7.68
C PRO A 292 23.03 -0.36 7.02
N GLU A 293 23.16 -1.45 7.75
CA GLU A 293 22.91 -2.81 7.29
C GLU A 293 21.47 -3.02 6.80
N PHE A 294 20.49 -2.31 7.38
CA PHE A 294 19.11 -2.36 6.89
C PHE A 294 18.98 -1.72 5.50
N TYR A 295 19.68 -0.62 5.26
CA TYR A 295 19.67 0.05 3.95
C TYR A 295 20.44 -0.75 2.90
N ASP A 296 21.50 -1.46 3.30
CA ASP A 296 22.20 -2.40 2.41
C ASP A 296 21.27 -3.54 1.97
N ILE A 297 20.50 -4.11 2.90
CA ILE A 297 19.47 -5.13 2.59
C ILE A 297 18.40 -4.56 1.65
N LEU A 298 17.93 -3.35 1.93
CA LEU A 298 16.94 -2.68 1.08
C LEU A 298 17.46 -2.50 -0.35
N ALA A 299 18.69 -2.02 -0.50
CA ALA A 299 19.34 -1.82 -1.79
C ALA A 299 19.56 -3.14 -2.55
N ASP A 300 19.95 -4.23 -1.87
CA ASP A 300 20.03 -5.57 -2.46
C ASP A 300 18.69 -6.00 -3.05
N TYR A 301 17.60 -5.85 -2.28
CA TYR A 301 16.26 -6.22 -2.74
C TYR A 301 15.74 -5.34 -3.89
N GLU A 302 16.08 -4.05 -3.91
CA GLU A 302 15.79 -3.17 -5.05
C GLU A 302 16.51 -3.64 -6.31
N GLN A 303 17.82 -3.95 -6.22
CA GLN A 303 18.60 -4.45 -7.34
C GLN A 303 18.09 -5.79 -7.85
N ARG A 304 17.74 -6.71 -6.94
CA ARG A 304 17.16 -8.01 -7.29
C ARG A 304 15.81 -7.88 -7.96
N LEU A 305 14.96 -6.96 -7.50
CA LEU A 305 13.69 -6.68 -8.17
C LEU A 305 13.90 -6.11 -9.57
N GLU A 306 14.85 -5.19 -9.75
CA GLU A 306 15.20 -4.65 -11.06
C GLU A 306 15.67 -5.77 -12.01
N LYS A 307 16.53 -6.66 -11.53
CA LYS A 307 16.98 -7.83 -12.29
C LYS A 307 15.82 -8.75 -12.65
N ALA A 308 15.01 -9.14 -11.67
CA ALA A 308 13.83 -9.99 -11.86
C ALA A 308 12.84 -9.37 -12.86
N SER A 309 12.67 -8.05 -12.86
CA SER A 309 11.83 -7.35 -13.83
C SER A 309 12.35 -7.49 -15.27
N LYS A 310 13.67 -7.47 -15.48
CA LYS A 310 14.29 -7.60 -16.81
C LYS A 310 14.27 -9.04 -17.32
N GLU A 311 14.50 -9.99 -16.41
CA GLU A 311 14.63 -11.42 -16.72
C GLU A 311 13.32 -12.21 -16.54
N SER A 312 12.21 -11.53 -16.20
CA SER A 312 10.94 -12.18 -15.82
C SER A 312 10.41 -13.12 -16.89
N ILE A 313 9.90 -14.27 -16.42
CA ILE A 313 9.23 -15.29 -17.25
C ILE A 313 7.77 -14.93 -17.57
N LEU A 314 7.22 -13.91 -16.91
CA LEU A 314 5.82 -13.53 -17.07
C LEU A 314 5.57 -12.78 -18.38
N PRO A 315 4.35 -12.85 -18.93
CA PRO A 315 3.98 -12.02 -20.08
C PRO A 315 3.94 -10.54 -19.69
N GLU A 316 4.08 -9.64 -20.67
CA GLU A 316 3.90 -8.19 -20.45
C GLU A 316 2.50 -7.88 -19.90
N GLU A 317 1.51 -8.61 -20.39
CA GLU A 317 0.08 -8.41 -20.12
C GLU A 317 -0.61 -9.77 -19.88
N PRO A 318 -1.64 -9.85 -19.01
CA PRO A 318 -2.42 -11.06 -18.84
C PRO A 318 -3.14 -11.50 -20.13
N ASP A 319 -3.38 -12.81 -20.26
CA ASP A 319 -4.19 -13.37 -21.34
C ASP A 319 -5.67 -13.05 -21.10
N MET A 320 -6.13 -11.92 -21.67
CA MET A 320 -7.46 -11.40 -21.41
C MET A 320 -8.59 -12.30 -21.91
N GLU A 321 -8.36 -13.14 -22.93
CA GLU A 321 -9.36 -14.11 -23.39
C GLU A 321 -9.60 -15.19 -22.33
N LYS A 322 -8.53 -15.74 -21.75
CA LYS A 322 -8.63 -16.72 -20.66
C LYS A 322 -9.20 -16.11 -19.39
N VAL A 323 -8.80 -14.88 -19.06
CA VAL A 323 -9.33 -14.15 -17.91
C VAL A 323 -10.83 -13.93 -18.08
N GLU A 324 -11.28 -13.44 -19.23
CA GLU A 324 -12.71 -13.21 -19.52
C GLU A 324 -13.51 -14.51 -19.39
N ALA A 325 -13.04 -15.60 -20.01
CA ALA A 325 -13.71 -16.90 -19.92
C ALA A 325 -13.84 -17.40 -18.47
N PHE A 326 -12.79 -17.21 -17.66
CA PHE A 326 -12.82 -17.56 -16.24
C PHE A 326 -13.81 -16.67 -15.45
N VAL A 327 -13.76 -15.36 -15.65
CA VAL A 327 -14.64 -14.39 -14.98
C VAL A 327 -16.10 -14.64 -15.34
N GLU A 328 -16.40 -14.86 -16.61
CA GLU A 328 -17.73 -15.18 -17.10
C GLU A 328 -18.26 -16.45 -16.43
N LYS A 329 -17.44 -17.51 -16.37
CA LYS A 329 -17.80 -18.77 -15.71
C LYS A 329 -18.18 -18.56 -14.24
N ILE A 330 -17.35 -17.85 -13.48
CA ILE A 330 -17.63 -17.58 -12.05
C ILE A 330 -18.88 -16.70 -11.90
N ASN A 331 -19.04 -15.68 -12.74
CA ASN A 331 -20.21 -14.79 -12.70
C ASN A 331 -21.51 -15.51 -13.07
N ARG A 332 -21.49 -16.48 -14.00
CA ARG A 332 -22.67 -17.33 -14.27
C ARG A 332 -23.06 -18.13 -13.02
N LYS A 333 -22.10 -18.76 -12.35
CA LYS A 333 -22.35 -19.49 -11.10
C LYS A 333 -22.85 -18.55 -9.98
N ALA A 334 -22.42 -17.29 -9.96
CA ALA A 334 -22.92 -16.30 -9.00
C ALA A 334 -24.43 -16.01 -9.11
N LEU A 335 -25.03 -16.26 -10.29
CA LEU A 335 -26.48 -16.14 -10.50
C LEU A 335 -27.28 -17.30 -9.89
N GLU A 336 -26.62 -18.40 -9.53
CA GLU A 336 -27.24 -19.64 -9.03
C GLU A 336 -27.15 -19.78 -7.50
N VAL A 337 -26.33 -18.93 -6.85
CA VAL A 337 -26.20 -18.82 -5.38
C VAL A 337 -27.32 -17.96 -4.83
#